data_AF-A0A0K1S1W5-F1
#
_entry.id   AF-A0A0K1S1W5-F1
#
_cell.length_a   1.000
_cell.length_b   1.000
_cell.length_c   1.000
_cell.angle_alpha   90.00
_cell.angle_beta   90.00
_cell.angle_gamma   90.00
#
_symmetry.space_group_name_H-M   'P 1'
#
loop_
_entity.id
_entity.type
_entity.pdbx_description
1 polymer ?
#
loop_
_entity_poly.entity_id
_entity_poly.type
_entity_poly.pdbx_seq_one_letter_code
_entity_poly.pdbx_strand_id
1 'polypeptide(L)' 'MLVILTDEHILDTGSVCQGCLLANQQGQPRWREGKLGCGHSLGKGGSQQPNLYECQMGFTIANIEG' A
#
# COMPACT_ATOMS: atom_id res chain seq x y z
N MET A 1 -9.11 -0.36 2.12
CA MET A 1 -8.40 0.92 1.90
C MET A 1 -6.91 0.68 2.05
N LEU A 2 -6.08 1.32 1.21
CA LEU A 2 -4.62 1.20 1.30
C LEU A 2 -4.03 2.40 2.05
N VAL A 3 -3.15 2.12 3.01
CA VAL A 3 -2.43 3.13 3.80
C VAL A 3 -0.95 2.78 3.89
N ILE A 4 -0.09 3.78 4.02
CA ILE A 4 1.34 3.58 4.27
C ILE A 4 1.57 3.55 5.79
N LEU A 5 2.27 2.52 6.26
CA LEU A 5 2.69 2.40 7.64
C LEU A 5 4.10 2.99 7.77
N THR A 6 4.27 3.88 8.74
CA THR A 6 5.58 4.30 9.23
C THR A 6 5.73 3.90 10.70
N ASP A 7 6.89 4.16 11.29
CA ASP A 7 7.15 3.82 12.69
C ASP A 7 6.21 4.57 13.66
N GLU A 8 5.77 5.77 13.30
CA GLU A 8 5.01 6.66 14.19
C GLU A 8 3.60 7.01 13.68
N HIS A 9 3.37 6.88 12.37
CA HIS A 9 2.17 7.41 11.72
C HIS A 9 1.62 6.48 10.65
N ILE A 10 0.34 6.67 10.35
CA ILE A 10 -0.32 6.09 9.18
C ILE A 10 -0.54 7.22 8.18
N LEU A 11 0.00 7.06 6.98
CA LEU A 11 -0.11 8.05 5.92
C LEU A 11 -1.10 7.60 4.85
N ASP A 12 -1.86 8.55 4.31
CA ASP A 12 -2.66 8.32 3.13
C ASP A 12 -1.75 8.02 1.93
N THR A 13 -2.12 7.02 1.13
CA THR A 13 -1.29 6.64 -0.01
C THR A 13 -1.18 7.74 -1.05
N GLY A 14 -2.16 8.63 -1.20
CA GLY A 14 -2.10 9.77 -2.11
C GLY A 14 -0.97 10.76 -1.77
N SER A 15 -0.68 10.96 -0.48
CA SER A 15 0.39 11.88 -0.04
C SER A 15 1.79 11.48 -0.53
N VAL A 16 1.99 10.18 -0.82
CA VAL A 16 3.27 9.63 -1.29
C VAL A 16 3.17 9.20 -2.76
N CYS A 17 2.13 8.46 -3.12
CA CYS A 17 1.96 7.90 -4.46
C CYS A 17 1.69 8.95 -5.53
N GLN A 18 1.16 10.14 -5.19
CA GLN A 18 0.91 11.18 -6.19
C GLN A 18 2.19 11.63 -6.91
N GLY A 19 3.35 11.59 -6.24
CA GLY A 19 4.66 11.86 -6.83
C GLY A 19 5.40 10.62 -7.35
N CYS A 20 4.82 9.43 -7.24
CA CYS A 20 5.51 8.18 -7.54
C CYS A 20 5.38 7.81 -9.03
N LEU A 21 6.51 7.55 -9.71
CA LEU A 21 6.53 7.10 -11.12
C LEU A 21 5.78 5.77 -11.36
N LEU A 22 5.59 4.98 -10.30
CA LEU A 22 4.91 3.69 -10.34
C LEU A 22 3.44 3.77 -9.92
N ALA A 23 2.91 4.96 -9.63
CA ALA A 23 1.49 5.11 -9.34
C ALA A 23 0.62 4.90 -10.59
N ASN A 24 -0.68 4.77 -10.37
CA ASN A 24 -1.67 4.82 -11.44
C ASN A 24 -1.89 6.28 -11.91
N GLN A 25 -2.75 6.48 -12.91
CA GLN A 25 -3.02 7.82 -13.47
C GLN A 25 -3.66 8.81 -12.47
N GLN A 26 -4.19 8.32 -11.35
CA GLN A 26 -4.79 9.13 -10.29
C GLN A 26 -3.81 9.40 -9.14
N GLY A 27 -2.54 9.00 -9.28
CA GLY A 27 -1.56 9.16 -8.19
C GLY A 27 -1.75 8.17 -7.05
N GLN A 28 -2.46 7.06 -7.26
CA GLN A 28 -2.71 6.03 -6.26
C GLN A 28 -1.84 4.78 -6.50
N PRO A 29 -1.68 3.90 -5.49
CA PRO A 29 -1.04 2.60 -5.68
C PRO A 29 -1.69 1.83 -6.84
N ARG A 30 -0.89 1.08 -7.60
CA ARG A 30 -1.39 0.25 -8.72
C ARG A 30 -2.09 -1.02 -8.20
N TRP A 31 -3.22 -0.85 -7.55
CA TRP A 31 -4.02 -1.97 -7.04
C TRP A 31 -4.84 -2.60 -8.17
N ARG A 32 -4.63 -3.91 -8.42
CA ARG A 32 -5.37 -4.68 -9.42
C ARG A 32 -5.57 -6.10 -8.91
N GLU A 33 -6.77 -6.64 -9.05
CA GLU A 33 -7.09 -8.04 -8.72
C GLU A 33 -6.66 -8.47 -7.29
N GLY A 34 -6.79 -7.56 -6.32
CA GLY A 34 -6.41 -7.83 -4.93
C GLY A 34 -4.89 -7.86 -4.68
N LYS A 35 -4.08 -7.35 -5.62
CA LYS A 35 -2.62 -7.28 -5.50
C LYS A 35 -2.11 -5.85 -5.70
N LEU A 36 -1.02 -5.54 -5.02
CA LEU A 36 -0.25 -4.32 -5.22
C LEU A 36 0.70 -4.48 -6.41
N GLY A 37 0.37 -3.88 -7.56
CA GLY A 37 1.15 -4.01 -8.79
C GLY A 37 2.48 -3.23 -8.82
N CYS A 38 2.67 -2.26 -7.92
CA CYS A 38 3.93 -1.54 -7.73
C CYS A 38 4.78 -2.12 -6.58
N GLY A 39 4.50 -3.34 -6.15
CA GLY A 39 5.12 -3.96 -5.00
C GLY A 39 4.87 -5.46 -4.93
N HIS A 40 5.10 -6.04 -3.76
CA HIS A 40 4.84 -7.44 -3.48
C HIS A 40 4.19 -7.62 -2.11
N SER A 41 3.52 -8.75 -1.89
CA SER A 41 2.91 -9.05 -0.60
C SER A 41 3.95 -9.53 0.40
N LEU A 42 3.89 -9.01 1.62
CA LEU A 42 4.71 -9.45 2.76
C LEU A 42 4.07 -10.61 3.55
N GLY A 43 2.94 -11.12 3.06
CA GLY A 43 2.16 -12.15 3.73
C GLY A 43 0.72 -11.72 4.00
N LYS A 44 -0.13 -12.71 4.24
CA LYS A 44 -1.50 -12.47 4.70
C LYS A 44 -1.48 -12.29 6.20
N GLY A 45 -1.99 -11.16 6.68
CA GLY A 45 -2.39 -11.07 8.07
C GLY A 45 -3.43 -12.17 8.35
N GLY A 46 -3.42 -12.73 9.56
CA GLY A 46 -4.48 -13.66 9.98
C GLY A 46 -5.87 -13.03 9.89
N SER A 47 -6.91 -13.74 10.32
CA SER A 47 -8.31 -13.26 10.25
C SER A 47 -8.59 -11.90 10.90
N GLN A 48 -7.66 -11.38 11.71
CA GLN A 48 -7.75 -10.07 12.39
C GLN A 48 -6.66 -9.07 11.98
N GLN A 49 -5.76 -9.43 11.05
CA GLN A 49 -4.65 -8.57 10.65
C GLN A 49 -4.77 -8.18 9.16
N PRO A 50 -4.44 -6.94 8.81
CA PRO A 50 -4.47 -6.53 7.42
C PRO A 50 -3.41 -7.26 6.60
N ASN A 51 -3.68 -7.40 5.30
CA ASN A 51 -2.66 -7.86 4.37
C ASN A 51 -1.61 -6.76 4.21
N LEU A 52 -0.33 -7.14 4.30
CA LEU A 52 0.80 -6.22 4.16
C LEU A 52 1.50 -6.42 2.83
N TYR A 53 2.06 -5.33 2.33
CA TYR A 53 2.76 -5.24 1.08
C TYR A 53 3.97 -4.31 1.23
N GLU A 54 5.03 -4.56 0.48
CA GLU A 54 6.12 -3.62 0.31
C GLU A 54 6.10 -3.10 -1.12
N CYS A 55 6.02 -1.78 -1.29
CA CYS A 55 6.12 -1.17 -2.61
C CYS A 55 7.59 -1.06 -3.03
N GLN A 56 7.85 -0.87 -4.33
CA GLN A 56 9.22 -0.78 -4.86
C GLN A 56 10.04 0.39 -4.30
N MET A 57 9.40 1.38 -3.67
CA MET A 57 10.08 2.48 -2.99
C MET A 57 10.50 2.12 -1.54
N GLY A 58 10.17 0.91 -1.06
CA GLY A 58 10.48 0.44 0.30
C GLY A 58 9.44 0.82 1.36
N PHE A 59 8.28 1.37 0.96
CA PHE A 59 7.21 1.64 1.93
C PHE A 59 6.37 0.39 2.20
N THR A 60 6.07 0.16 3.48
CA THR A 60 5.07 -0.82 3.91
C THR A 60 3.67 -0.26 3.69
N ILE A 61 2.85 -0.99 2.94
CA ILE A 61 1.45 -0.67 2.67
C ILE A 61 0.56 -1.71 3.31
N ALA A 62 -0.44 -1.26 4.07
CA ALA A 62 -1.48 -2.11 4.64
C ALA A 62 -2.79 -1.96 3.86
N ASN A 63 -3.45 -3.09 3.59
CA ASN A 63 -4.84 -3.09 3.15
C ASN A 63 -5.75 -3.32 4.36
N ILE A 64 -6.35 -2.24 4.85
CA ILE A 64 -7.26 -2.23 6.00
C ILE A 64 -8.72 -2.19 5.55
N GLU A 65 -9.61 -2.83 6.30
CA GLU A 65 -11.05 -2.65 6.13
C GLU A 65 -11.48 -1.33 6.78
N GLY A 66 -12.45 -0.64 6.18
CA GLY A 66 -13.00 0.62 6.67
C GLY A 66 -14.44 0.45 7.11
#